data_AF-W0JTY9-F1
#
_entry.id   AF-W0JTY9-F1
#
_cell.length_a   1.000
_cell.length_b   1.000
_cell.length_c   1.000
_cell.angle_alpha   90.00
_cell.angle_beta   90.00
_cell.angle_gamma   90.00
#
_symmetry.space_group_name_H-M   'P 1'
#
loop_
_entity.id
_entity.type
_entity.pdbx_description
1 polymer ?
#
loop_
_entity_poly.entity_id
_entity_poly.type
_entity_poly.pdbx_seq_one_letter_code
_entity_poly.pdbx_strand_id
1 'polypeptide(L)'
;MVPTPTEPDEYATDPDESPSGFWWHVGRITDRLDDLAVFALVPLLTALLNVSNVRRTLAPNRGFSINLEFALPSTLLDLWSLATPPEPAPASTGGVYGSPATDPTSPTGGTPPSGFDGGGPTPGGTDLTVDTPFDIVVGLLESIGLAILPLIVIGAIVSVVVIAVLEAIYVGGLDRRLEHERIEPVACVLRYAPRLVLYNLLIIGVFAVLAPVLLVAPPLVLLAFPVMIVLAYLFYAVPFLFVVDDARFLEAFRRSHRMAVDGGAYFWFAVWHAVTAAVASLVLSILVSIGGPVGLLLALGLATSLGLVLTAATVSFLRELVELEGQRWTM
;
A
#
# COMPACT_ATOMS: atom_id res chain seq x y z
N MET A 1 -60.05 1.00 -40.49
CA MET A 1 -59.21 0.22 -39.57
C MET A 1 -57.78 0.64 -39.83
N VAL A 2 -57.23 1.49 -38.97
CA VAL A 2 -55.85 1.99 -39.08
C VAL A 2 -54.96 0.96 -38.38
N PRO A 3 -53.88 0.45 -39.00
CA PRO A 3 -52.96 -0.44 -38.33
C PRO A 3 -52.16 0.37 -37.31
N THR A 4 -52.21 -0.07 -36.05
CA THR A 4 -51.39 0.47 -34.96
C THR A 4 -49.91 0.17 -35.26
N PRO A 5 -48.99 1.13 -35.10
CA PRO A 5 -47.56 0.83 -35.19
C PRO A 5 -47.19 -0.13 -34.05
N THR A 6 -46.61 -1.27 -34.39
CA THR A 6 -45.81 -2.08 -33.46
C THR A 6 -44.69 -1.20 -32.92
N GLU A 7 -44.79 -0.83 -31.65
CA GLU A 7 -43.64 -0.33 -30.89
C GLU A 7 -42.52 -1.37 -31.00
N PRO A 8 -41.27 -0.97 -31.33
CA PRO A 8 -40.15 -1.86 -31.17
C PRO A 8 -39.98 -2.14 -29.67
N ASP A 9 -39.87 -3.41 -29.30
CA ASP A 9 -39.46 -3.86 -27.98
C ASP A 9 -38.03 -3.35 -27.71
N GLU A 10 -37.88 -2.07 -27.35
CA GLU A 10 -36.58 -1.38 -27.16
C GLU A 10 -36.00 -1.61 -25.75
N TYR A 11 -36.55 -2.55 -24.97
CA TYR A 11 -36.10 -2.89 -23.61
C TYR A 11 -36.04 -4.40 -23.36
N ALA A 12 -35.77 -5.21 -24.40
CA ALA A 12 -35.21 -6.53 -24.15
C ALA A 12 -33.74 -6.34 -23.76
N THR A 13 -33.47 -6.15 -22.47
CA THR A 13 -32.11 -6.20 -21.92
C THR A 13 -31.52 -7.56 -22.29
N ASP A 14 -30.42 -7.54 -23.03
CA ASP A 14 -29.74 -8.75 -23.50
C ASP A 14 -29.30 -9.56 -22.26
N PRO A 15 -29.78 -10.79 -22.05
CA PRO A 15 -29.40 -11.59 -20.88
C PRO A 15 -27.90 -11.94 -20.84
N ASP A 16 -27.17 -11.64 -21.92
CA ASP A 16 -25.72 -11.82 -22.06
C ASP A 16 -24.92 -10.51 -21.89
N GLU A 17 -25.46 -9.49 -21.20
CA GLU A 17 -24.73 -8.24 -20.96
C GLU A 17 -23.46 -8.51 -20.13
N SER A 18 -22.32 -8.59 -20.84
CA SER A 18 -21.01 -8.82 -20.24
C SER A 18 -20.59 -7.56 -19.48
N PRO A 19 -20.06 -7.69 -18.25
CA PRO A 19 -19.60 -6.53 -17.49
C PRO A 19 -18.65 -5.67 -18.32
N SER A 20 -18.84 -4.36 -18.24
CA SER A 20 -18.02 -3.41 -18.98
C SER A 20 -16.54 -3.52 -18.56
N GLY A 21 -15.65 -3.26 -19.52
CA GLY A 21 -14.21 -3.44 -19.31
C GLY A 21 -13.59 -2.32 -18.46
N PHE A 22 -12.39 -2.57 -17.92
CA PHE A 22 -11.59 -1.60 -17.14
C PHE A 22 -11.54 -0.21 -17.77
N TRP A 23 -11.24 -0.13 -19.07
CA TRP A 23 -11.10 1.15 -19.79
C TRP A 23 -12.41 1.92 -19.91
N TRP A 24 -13.57 1.24 -19.89
CA TRP A 24 -14.87 1.90 -19.88
C TRP A 24 -15.08 2.65 -18.57
N HIS A 25 -14.82 2.01 -17.42
CA HIS A 25 -14.90 2.66 -16.12
C HIS A 25 -13.91 3.81 -16.00
N VAL A 26 -12.66 3.61 -16.42
CA VAL A 26 -11.66 4.70 -16.41
C VAL A 26 -12.13 5.88 -17.26
N GLY A 27 -12.59 5.65 -18.49
CA GLY A 27 -13.12 6.70 -19.38
C GLY A 27 -14.29 7.46 -18.77
N ARG A 28 -15.27 6.72 -18.24
CA ARG A 28 -16.44 7.27 -17.55
C ARG A 28 -16.07 8.17 -16.37
N ILE A 29 -15.05 7.79 -15.61
CA ILE A 29 -14.58 8.58 -14.47
C ILE A 29 -13.76 9.79 -14.94
N THR A 30 -12.92 9.65 -15.96
CA THR A 30 -12.15 10.78 -16.50
C THR A 30 -13.05 11.88 -17.08
N ASP A 31 -14.17 11.51 -17.70
CA ASP A 31 -15.15 12.48 -18.20
C ASP A 31 -15.87 13.24 -17.07
N ARG A 32 -15.84 12.71 -15.85
CA ARG A 32 -16.45 13.28 -14.64
C ARG A 32 -15.43 13.76 -13.62
N LEU A 33 -14.16 13.92 -14.02
CA LEU A 33 -13.08 14.25 -13.09
C LEU A 33 -13.35 15.57 -12.33
N ASP A 34 -13.90 16.56 -13.02
CA ASP A 34 -14.22 17.87 -12.45
C ASP A 34 -15.25 17.77 -11.30
N ASP A 35 -16.23 16.87 -11.42
CA ASP A 35 -17.22 16.59 -10.37
C ASP A 35 -16.62 15.87 -9.15
N LEU A 36 -15.49 15.20 -9.34
CA LEU A 36 -14.83 14.36 -8.35
C LEU A 36 -13.56 15.00 -7.77
N ALA A 37 -13.13 16.16 -8.28
CA ALA A 37 -11.87 16.80 -7.93
C ALA A 37 -11.68 17.04 -6.43
N VAL A 38 -12.77 17.28 -5.68
CA VAL A 38 -12.73 17.46 -4.22
C VAL A 38 -12.20 16.21 -3.50
N PHE A 39 -12.47 15.01 -4.04
CA PHE A 39 -12.00 13.75 -3.47
C PHE A 39 -10.51 13.51 -3.70
N ALA A 40 -9.92 14.20 -4.68
CA ALA A 40 -8.48 14.17 -4.92
C ALA A 40 -7.69 14.74 -3.71
N LEU A 41 -8.33 15.56 -2.88
CA LEU A 41 -7.71 16.07 -1.65
C LEU A 41 -7.36 14.94 -0.67
N VAL A 42 -8.11 13.83 -0.66
CA VAL A 42 -7.85 12.71 0.26
C VAL A 42 -6.49 12.06 -0.02
N PRO A 43 -6.22 11.47 -1.19
CA PRO A 43 -4.91 10.86 -1.48
C PRO A 43 -3.77 11.88 -1.44
N LEU A 44 -4.02 13.15 -1.80
CA LEU A 44 -3.04 14.23 -1.67
C LEU A 44 -2.62 14.47 -0.21
N LEU A 45 -3.61 14.62 0.67
CA LEU A 45 -3.37 14.85 2.09
C LEU A 45 -2.70 13.64 2.74
N THR A 46 -3.15 12.42 2.42
CA THR A 46 -2.51 11.20 2.93
C THR A 46 -1.06 11.09 2.51
N ALA A 47 -0.75 11.41 1.25
CA ALA A 47 0.63 11.45 0.77
C ALA A 47 1.48 12.49 1.52
N LEU A 48 0.94 13.68 1.78
CA LEU A 48 1.66 14.75 2.50
C LEU A 48 1.82 14.46 4.00
N LEU A 49 0.87 13.77 4.62
CA LEU A 49 0.92 13.36 6.02
C LEU A 49 2.01 12.31 6.28
N ASN A 50 2.50 11.64 5.24
CA ASN A 50 3.67 10.77 5.33
C ASN A 50 4.98 11.59 5.37
N VAL A 51 5.16 12.32 6.46
CA VAL A 51 6.24 13.31 6.64
C VAL A 51 7.62 12.69 6.49
N SER A 52 7.81 11.43 6.90
CA SER A 52 9.05 10.69 6.72
C SER A 52 9.41 10.52 5.25
N ASN A 53 8.44 10.15 4.41
CA ASN A 53 8.66 9.92 2.98
C ASN A 53 8.89 11.23 2.23
N VAL A 54 8.12 12.28 2.58
CA VAL A 54 8.32 13.64 2.06
C VAL A 54 9.71 14.16 2.41
N ARG A 55 10.12 14.06 3.69
CA ARG A 55 11.43 14.52 4.15
C ARG A 55 12.56 13.76 3.47
N ARG A 56 12.42 12.45 3.29
CA ARG A 56 13.40 11.59 2.61
C ARG A 56 13.55 11.98 1.14
N THR A 57 12.46 12.31 0.45
CA THR A 57 12.49 12.77 -0.94
C THR A 57 13.14 14.14 -1.11
N LEU A 58 12.95 15.03 -0.13
CA LEU A 58 13.52 16.38 -0.13
C LEU A 58 14.96 16.44 0.42
N ALA A 59 15.51 15.31 0.86
CA ALA A 59 16.84 15.28 1.46
C ALA A 59 17.93 15.65 0.42
N PRO A 60 18.97 16.43 0.80
CA PRO A 60 20.05 16.81 -0.12
C PRO A 60 20.86 15.62 -0.66
N ASN A 61 21.07 14.60 0.17
CA ASN A 61 21.84 13.39 -0.14
C ASN A 61 20.92 12.21 -0.48
N ARG A 62 20.06 12.42 -1.49
CA ARG A 62 19.12 11.41 -1.98
C ARG A 62 19.78 10.47 -2.99
N GLY A 63 19.60 9.18 -2.78
CA GLY A 63 19.95 8.14 -3.74
C GLY A 63 18.95 8.06 -4.88
N PHE A 64 19.07 7.01 -5.69
CA PHE A 64 18.19 6.73 -6.82
C PHE A 64 17.44 5.42 -6.57
N SER A 65 16.10 5.43 -6.66
CA SER A 65 15.28 4.23 -6.52
C SER A 65 14.27 4.13 -7.67
N ILE A 66 14.38 3.06 -8.47
CA ILE A 66 13.32 2.64 -9.37
C ILE A 66 12.65 1.45 -8.71
N ASN A 67 11.35 1.56 -8.41
CA ASN A 67 10.56 0.42 -7.99
C ASN A 67 9.47 0.13 -9.02
N LEU A 68 9.08 -1.13 -9.11
CA LEU A 68 7.93 -1.58 -9.89
C LEU A 68 6.90 -2.14 -8.90
N GLU A 69 5.89 -1.33 -8.59
CA GLU A 69 4.83 -1.72 -7.65
C GLU A 69 3.59 -2.20 -8.39
N PHE A 70 3.16 -3.42 -8.09
CA PHE A 70 1.88 -3.95 -8.55
C PHE A 70 0.82 -3.67 -7.49
N ALA A 71 -0.04 -2.69 -7.73
CA ALA A 71 -1.14 -2.37 -6.82
C ALA A 71 -2.45 -3.02 -7.30
N LEU A 72 -2.96 -3.96 -6.50
CA LEU A 72 -4.36 -4.38 -6.62
C LEU A 72 -5.28 -3.22 -6.20
N PRO A 73 -6.56 -3.25 -6.61
CA PRO A 73 -7.49 -2.19 -6.25
C PRO A 73 -7.57 -2.02 -4.73
N SER A 74 -7.29 -0.80 -4.26
CA SER A 74 -7.30 -0.44 -2.85
C SER A 74 -8.14 0.81 -2.63
N THR A 75 -8.70 0.93 -1.43
CA THR A 75 -9.55 2.05 -1.02
C THR A 75 -8.81 3.38 -0.95
N LEU A 76 -7.49 3.34 -0.78
CA LEU A 76 -6.66 4.53 -0.67
C LEU A 76 -5.36 4.32 -1.44
N LEU A 77 -5.35 4.83 -2.67
CA LEU A 77 -4.17 4.82 -3.54
C LEU A 77 -3.53 6.22 -3.53
N ASP A 78 -2.50 6.39 -2.71
CA ASP A 78 -1.71 7.62 -2.65
C ASP A 78 -0.35 7.48 -3.38
N LEU A 79 0.48 8.52 -3.34
CA LEU A 79 1.80 8.50 -3.96
C LEU A 79 2.68 7.36 -3.44
N TRP A 80 2.62 7.06 -2.14
CA TRP A 80 3.51 6.11 -1.49
C TRP A 80 3.03 4.66 -1.63
N SER A 81 1.79 4.46 -2.08
CA SER A 81 1.28 3.17 -2.55
C SER A 81 1.74 2.81 -3.97
N LEU A 82 2.38 3.74 -4.70
CA LEU A 82 2.85 3.55 -6.07
C LEU A 82 4.34 3.82 -6.26
N ALA A 83 4.98 4.54 -5.34
CA ALA A 83 6.39 4.89 -5.45
C ALA A 83 7.07 4.83 -4.09
N THR A 84 8.24 4.21 -4.06
CA THR A 84 9.09 4.18 -2.88
C THR A 84 9.93 5.47 -2.78
N PRO A 85 10.08 6.08 -1.59
CA PRO A 85 10.94 7.24 -1.42
C PRO A 85 12.43 6.88 -1.62
N PRO A 86 13.25 7.79 -2.18
CA PRO A 86 14.65 7.51 -2.52
C PRO A 86 15.47 7.07 -1.31
N GLU A 87 16.30 6.04 -1.44
CA GLU A 87 17.19 5.61 -0.36
C GLU A 87 18.17 6.71 0.05
N PRO A 88 18.43 6.90 1.36
CA PRO A 88 19.52 7.77 1.77
C PRO A 88 20.81 7.23 1.16
N ALA A 89 21.64 8.12 0.58
CA ALA A 89 22.93 7.70 0.05
C ALA A 89 23.70 6.93 1.14
N PRO A 90 24.32 5.77 0.82
CA PRO A 90 25.11 5.04 1.80
C PRO A 90 26.12 6.02 2.37
N ALA A 91 26.17 6.13 3.70
CA ALA A 91 27.23 6.88 4.35
C ALA A 91 28.54 6.36 3.76
N SER A 92 29.37 7.25 3.21
CA SER A 92 30.73 6.89 2.88
C SER A 92 31.38 6.45 4.18
N THR A 93 31.37 5.14 4.43
CA THR A 93 32.30 4.53 5.37
C THR A 93 33.67 4.78 4.76
N GLY A 94 34.25 5.93 5.11
CA GLY A 94 35.61 6.26 4.77
C GLY A 94 36.47 5.08 5.18
N GLY A 95 37.16 4.49 4.20
CA GLY A 95 37.94 3.29 4.41
C GLY A 95 38.93 3.50 5.53
N VAL A 96 38.76 2.76 6.62
CA VAL A 96 39.85 2.46 7.56
C VAL A 96 40.60 1.25 7.01
N TYR A 97 41.20 1.43 5.84
CA TYR A 97 42.37 0.69 5.39
C TYR A 97 43.50 1.71 5.21
N GLY A 98 43.82 2.41 6.30
CA GLY A 98 45.10 3.08 6.44
C GLY A 98 46.12 2.04 6.86
N SER A 99 46.82 1.42 5.90
CA SER A 99 48.17 0.93 6.17
C SER A 99 48.99 2.13 6.69
N PRO A 100 49.79 1.98 7.77
CA PRO A 100 50.59 3.11 8.25
C PRO A 100 51.67 3.41 7.21
N ALA A 101 51.49 4.49 6.48
CA ALA A 101 52.54 5.11 5.72
C ALA A 101 53.56 5.68 6.72
N THR A 102 54.75 5.11 6.67
CA THR A 102 56.05 5.60 7.13
C THR A 102 56.11 7.12 7.36
N ASP A 103 56.33 7.52 8.62
CA ASP A 103 56.90 8.83 8.97
C ASP A 103 58.42 8.82 8.76
N PRO A 104 59.00 9.78 8.02
CA PRO A 104 60.41 10.14 8.15
C PRO A 104 60.58 11.43 8.98
N THR A 105 61.71 11.53 9.68
CA THR A 105 62.24 12.66 10.51
C THR A 105 61.81 12.63 11.98
N SER A 106 62.66 12.66 13.01
CA SER A 106 64.08 13.03 13.17
C SER A 106 64.62 12.55 14.56
N PRO A 107 65.93 12.71 14.90
CA PRO A 107 66.73 11.76 15.68
C PRO A 107 66.93 12.12 17.17
N THR A 108 67.18 11.12 18.04
CA THR A 108 68.24 11.16 19.09
C THR A 108 68.32 9.86 19.95
N GLY A 109 69.49 9.21 19.92
CA GLY A 109 70.24 8.65 21.07
C GLY A 109 69.66 7.55 21.98
N GLY A 110 70.31 6.36 21.98
CA GLY A 110 70.32 5.45 23.14
C GLY A 110 70.39 3.95 22.82
N THR A 111 71.52 3.32 23.15
CA THR A 111 71.99 1.95 22.87
C THR A 111 71.21 0.82 23.62
N PRO A 112 71.12 -0.44 23.09
CA PRO A 112 70.51 -1.64 23.76
C PRO A 112 71.53 -2.38 24.67
N PRO A 113 71.29 -3.56 25.34
CA PRO A 113 70.28 -4.62 25.10
C PRO A 113 69.72 -5.42 26.34
N SER A 114 68.91 -6.46 26.03
CA SER A 114 68.69 -7.75 26.75
C SER A 114 67.58 -7.89 27.82
N GLY A 115 66.70 -8.88 27.62
CA GLY A 115 65.74 -9.40 28.61
C GLY A 115 64.69 -10.35 27.99
N PHE A 116 64.79 -11.65 28.29
CA PHE A 116 63.87 -12.75 27.93
C PHE A 116 62.77 -12.94 29.00
N ASP A 117 61.78 -13.79 28.70
CA ASP A 117 60.67 -14.33 29.54
C ASP A 117 59.42 -13.43 29.67
N GLY A 118 58.16 -13.89 29.53
CA GLY A 118 57.55 -15.20 29.28
C GLY A 118 56.03 -15.03 29.56
N GLY A 119 55.14 -15.53 28.70
CA GLY A 119 53.69 -15.44 28.89
C GLY A 119 52.93 -16.23 27.84
N GLY A 120 52.19 -17.26 28.26
CA GLY A 120 51.57 -18.27 27.39
C GLY A 120 50.43 -17.76 26.51
N PRO A 121 49.95 -18.57 25.54
CA PRO A 121 48.87 -18.18 24.66
C PRO A 121 47.53 -18.25 25.41
N THR A 122 46.98 -17.10 25.77
CA THR A 122 45.55 -16.96 26.06
C THR A 122 44.80 -17.20 24.76
N PRO A 123 43.86 -18.18 24.68
CA PRO A 123 42.97 -18.28 23.53
C PRO A 123 42.06 -17.06 23.57
N GLY A 124 42.42 -16.02 22.81
CA GLY A 124 41.51 -14.94 22.48
C GLY A 124 40.41 -15.54 21.64
N GLY A 125 39.34 -15.98 22.31
CA GLY A 125 38.08 -16.33 21.67
C GLY A 125 37.70 -15.15 20.79
N THR A 126 37.80 -15.33 19.48
CA THR A 126 37.05 -14.56 18.52
C THR A 126 35.60 -14.90 18.79
N ASP A 127 35.01 -14.17 19.75
CA ASP A 127 33.59 -14.14 19.99
C ASP A 127 32.99 -13.47 18.76
N LEU A 128 32.79 -14.28 17.72
CA LEU A 128 32.07 -13.91 16.53
C LEU A 128 30.60 -14.01 16.95
N THR A 129 30.11 -12.96 17.63
CA THR A 129 28.68 -12.74 17.78
C THR A 129 28.12 -12.55 16.39
N VAL A 130 27.69 -13.66 15.80
CA VAL A 130 26.70 -13.64 14.73
C VAL A 130 25.44 -13.18 15.43
N ASP A 131 25.25 -11.86 15.51
CA ASP A 131 24.00 -11.27 15.96
C ASP A 131 22.93 -11.85 15.04
N THR A 132 22.19 -12.82 15.57
CA THR A 132 21.08 -13.35 14.82
C THR A 132 20.07 -12.22 14.73
N PRO A 133 19.31 -12.09 13.62
CA PRO A 133 18.27 -11.08 13.50
C PRO A 133 17.31 -11.06 14.70
N PHE A 134 17.21 -12.20 15.41
CA PHE A 134 16.44 -12.38 16.62
C PHE A 134 16.97 -11.56 17.81
N ASP A 135 18.28 -11.52 18.05
CA ASP A 135 18.88 -10.76 19.16
C ASP A 135 18.68 -9.25 18.98
N ILE A 136 18.64 -8.78 17.73
CA ILE A 136 18.33 -7.39 17.38
C ILE A 136 16.86 -7.06 17.67
N VAL A 137 15.93 -7.95 17.30
CA VAL A 137 14.48 -7.74 17.53
C VAL A 137 14.13 -7.82 19.02
N VAL A 138 14.72 -8.77 19.75
CA VAL A 138 14.54 -8.91 21.20
C VAL A 138 15.18 -7.74 21.94
N GLY A 139 16.39 -7.32 21.56
CA GLY A 139 17.04 -6.13 22.09
C GLY A 139 16.26 -4.84 21.77
N LEU A 140 15.59 -4.76 20.63
CA LEU A 140 14.66 -3.66 20.32
C LEU A 140 13.45 -3.67 21.27
N LEU A 141 12.85 -4.84 21.52
CA LEU A 141 11.69 -4.96 22.43
C LEU A 141 12.07 -4.64 23.89
N GLU A 142 13.25 -5.07 24.34
CA GLU A 142 13.78 -4.73 25.67
C GLU A 142 14.12 -3.24 25.77
N SER A 143 14.72 -2.64 24.74
CA SER A 143 15.10 -1.22 24.73
C SER A 143 13.92 -0.25 24.55
N ILE A 144 12.87 -0.66 23.83
CA ILE A 144 11.59 0.07 23.73
C ILE A 144 10.89 0.08 25.09
N GLY A 145 11.17 -0.90 25.95
CA GLY A 145 10.59 -1.03 27.28
C GLY A 145 9.10 -1.37 27.23
N LEU A 146 8.67 -2.33 28.05
CA LEU A 146 7.26 -2.69 28.20
C LEU A 146 6.33 -1.50 28.52
N ALA A 147 6.89 -0.38 28.99
CA ALA A 147 6.16 0.86 29.27
C ALA A 147 5.64 1.60 28.02
N ILE A 148 6.30 1.45 26.86
CA ILE A 148 5.89 2.15 25.61
C ILE A 148 4.89 1.30 24.81
N LEU A 149 4.84 -0.01 25.06
CA LEU A 149 3.94 -0.94 24.37
C LEU A 149 2.46 -0.50 24.39
N PRO A 150 1.87 -0.07 25.53
CA PRO A 150 0.49 0.41 25.55
C PRO A 150 0.30 1.64 24.67
N LEU A 151 1.27 2.56 24.63
CA LEU A 151 1.21 3.76 23.81
C LEU A 151 1.27 3.42 22.32
N ILE A 152 2.11 2.46 21.93
CA ILE A 152 2.18 1.95 20.55
C ILE A 152 0.85 1.32 20.15
N VAL A 153 0.27 0.48 21.00
CA VAL A 153 -1.03 -0.17 20.74
C VAL A 153 -2.15 0.86 20.62
N ILE A 154 -2.20 1.84 21.53
CA ILE A 154 -3.16 2.95 21.46
C ILE A 154 -2.97 3.74 20.17
N GLY A 155 -1.73 4.09 19.82
CA GLY A 155 -1.40 4.80 18.59
C GLY A 155 -1.82 4.03 17.33
N ALA A 156 -1.60 2.72 17.30
CA ALA A 156 -2.03 1.85 16.21
C ALA A 156 -3.56 1.79 16.10
N ILE A 157 -4.28 1.66 17.23
CA ILE A 157 -5.76 1.68 17.24
C ILE A 157 -6.30 3.02 16.74
N VAL A 158 -5.73 4.13 17.22
CA VAL A 158 -6.13 5.48 16.76
C VAL A 158 -5.89 5.62 15.26
N SER A 159 -4.74 5.17 14.76
CA SER A 159 -4.42 5.20 13.34
C SER A 159 -5.43 4.39 12.51
N VAL A 160 -5.78 3.19 12.96
CA VAL A 160 -6.81 2.34 12.31
C VAL A 160 -8.16 3.05 12.23
N VAL A 161 -8.58 3.68 13.32
CA VAL A 161 -9.86 4.42 13.36
C VAL A 161 -9.81 5.61 12.39
N VAL A 162 -8.72 6.36 12.37
CA VAL A 162 -8.54 7.50 11.46
C VAL A 162 -8.57 7.05 9.99
N ILE A 163 -7.85 5.97 9.66
CA ILE A 163 -7.83 5.40 8.30
C ILE A 163 -9.23 4.94 7.90
N ALA A 164 -9.92 4.18 8.75
CA ALA A 164 -11.26 3.69 8.45
C ALA A 164 -12.30 4.81 8.27
N VAL A 165 -12.19 5.89 9.06
CA VAL A 165 -13.04 7.10 8.89
C VAL A 165 -12.73 7.77 7.55
N LEU A 166 -11.45 7.89 7.19
CA LEU A 166 -11.04 8.49 5.93
C LEU A 166 -11.51 7.67 4.73
N GLU A 167 -11.35 6.35 4.77
CA GLU A 167 -11.85 5.42 3.76
C GLU A 167 -13.38 5.48 3.64
N ALA A 168 -14.10 5.53 4.76
CA ALA A 168 -15.56 5.63 4.77
C ALA A 168 -16.05 6.90 4.08
N ILE A 169 -15.42 8.05 4.36
CA ILE A 169 -15.77 9.34 3.75
C ILE A 169 -15.38 9.35 2.27
N TYR A 170 -14.18 8.85 1.95
CA TYR A 170 -13.64 8.88 0.59
C TYR A 170 -14.42 7.95 -0.34
N VAL A 171 -14.46 6.65 -0.04
CA VAL A 171 -15.14 5.65 -0.87
C VAL A 171 -16.66 5.86 -0.83
N GLY A 172 -17.23 6.13 0.35
CA GLY A 172 -18.66 6.42 0.48
C GLY A 172 -19.09 7.73 -0.19
N GLY A 173 -18.22 8.73 -0.19
CA GLY A 173 -18.47 9.96 -0.94
C GLY A 173 -18.39 9.76 -2.45
N LEU A 174 -17.44 8.96 -2.93
CA LEU A 174 -17.32 8.59 -4.34
C LEU A 174 -18.57 7.87 -4.83
N ASP A 175 -19.00 6.81 -4.14
CA ASP A 175 -20.19 6.03 -4.51
C ASP A 175 -21.44 6.91 -4.64
N ARG A 176 -21.72 7.74 -3.62
CA ARG A 176 -22.86 8.67 -3.64
C ARG A 176 -22.75 9.73 -4.74
N ARG A 177 -21.55 10.28 -4.97
CA ARG A 177 -21.37 11.29 -6.03
C ARG A 177 -21.52 10.66 -7.42
N LEU A 178 -21.15 9.40 -7.59
CA LEU A 178 -21.36 8.68 -8.85
C LEU A 178 -22.86 8.50 -9.17
N GLU A 179 -23.71 8.39 -8.15
CA GLU A 179 -25.19 8.40 -8.25
C GLU A 179 -25.80 9.80 -8.42
N HIS A 180 -25.00 10.86 -8.40
CA HIS A 180 -25.46 12.25 -8.34
C HIS A 180 -26.14 12.63 -7.01
N GLU A 181 -25.92 11.86 -5.94
CA GLU A 181 -26.33 12.24 -4.60
C GLU A 181 -25.41 13.29 -3.97
N ARG A 182 -25.90 13.94 -2.92
CA ARG A 182 -25.10 14.85 -2.10
C ARG A 182 -24.22 14.05 -1.14
N ILE A 183 -23.02 14.56 -0.89
CA ILE A 183 -22.09 13.95 0.06
C ILE A 183 -22.58 14.25 1.48
N GLU A 184 -22.80 13.21 2.28
CA GLU A 184 -23.13 13.32 3.70
C GLU A 184 -22.04 12.60 4.52
N PRO A 185 -20.93 13.28 4.85
CA PRO A 185 -19.75 12.63 5.44
C PRO A 185 -20.06 11.89 6.74
N VAL A 186 -20.90 12.48 7.59
CA VAL A 186 -21.28 11.90 8.88
C VAL A 186 -22.06 10.60 8.70
N ALA A 187 -22.97 10.56 7.72
CA ALA A 187 -23.73 9.35 7.41
C ALA A 187 -22.80 8.24 6.89
N CYS A 188 -21.84 8.59 6.02
CA CYS A 188 -20.83 7.64 5.53
C CYS A 188 -19.98 7.07 6.67
N VAL A 189 -19.53 7.91 7.60
CA VAL A 189 -18.73 7.47 8.76
C VAL A 189 -19.53 6.52 9.65
N LEU A 190 -20.73 6.92 10.06
CA LEU A 190 -21.55 6.11 10.97
C LEU A 190 -21.95 4.77 10.35
N ARG A 191 -22.16 4.73 9.03
CA ARG A 191 -22.57 3.53 8.30
C ARG A 191 -21.40 2.59 8.00
N TYR A 192 -20.27 3.12 7.53
CA TYR A 192 -19.19 2.31 6.95
C TYR A 192 -17.95 2.17 7.84
N ALA A 193 -17.60 3.20 8.64
CA ALA A 193 -16.36 3.18 9.41
C ALA A 193 -16.24 2.01 10.41
N PRO A 194 -17.29 1.57 11.13
CA PRO A 194 -17.17 0.43 12.05
C PRO A 194 -16.73 -0.87 11.36
N ARG A 195 -17.20 -1.10 10.13
CA ARG A 195 -16.86 -2.30 9.34
C ARG A 195 -15.43 -2.20 8.80
N LEU A 196 -15.02 -1.01 8.37
CA LEU A 196 -13.66 -0.74 7.94
C LEU A 196 -12.65 -0.81 9.09
N VAL A 197 -13.02 -0.38 10.30
CA VAL A 197 -12.20 -0.58 11.52
C VAL A 197 -12.02 -2.07 11.78
N LEU A 198 -13.10 -2.85 11.75
CA LEU A 198 -13.03 -4.30 11.97
C LEU A 198 -12.17 -5.00 10.91
N TYR A 199 -12.28 -4.57 9.65
CA TYR A 199 -11.46 -5.08 8.54
C TYR A 199 -9.98 -4.76 8.71
N ASN A 200 -9.64 -3.51 9.03
CA ASN A 200 -8.26 -3.10 9.29
C ASN A 200 -7.66 -3.81 10.51
N LEU A 201 -8.44 -3.99 11.59
CA LEU A 201 -8.04 -4.78 12.76
C LEU A 201 -7.81 -6.25 12.41
N LEU A 202 -8.64 -6.83 11.53
CA LEU A 202 -8.44 -8.20 11.04
C LEU A 202 -7.10 -8.30 10.31
N ILE A 203 -6.81 -7.40 9.37
CA ILE A 203 -5.54 -7.39 8.63
C ILE A 203 -4.36 -7.27 9.58
N ILE A 204 -4.39 -6.30 10.50
CA ILE A 204 -3.33 -6.11 11.49
C ILE A 204 -3.19 -7.36 12.37
N GLY A 205 -4.30 -7.96 12.81
CA GLY A 205 -4.30 -9.20 13.59
C GLY A 205 -3.64 -10.35 12.84
N VAL A 206 -3.95 -10.51 11.54
CA VAL A 206 -3.30 -11.53 10.68
C VAL A 206 -1.80 -11.27 10.60
N PHE A 207 -1.35 -10.05 10.33
CA PHE A 207 0.07 -9.73 10.28
C PHE A 207 0.77 -9.87 11.65
N ALA A 208 0.10 -9.51 12.73
CA ALA A 208 0.63 -9.65 14.09
C ALA A 208 0.86 -11.11 14.48
N VAL A 209 0.02 -12.04 13.99
CA VAL A 209 0.21 -13.48 14.16
C VAL A 209 1.23 -14.04 13.17
N LEU A 210 1.21 -13.57 11.92
CA LEU A 210 2.07 -14.09 10.86
C LEU A 210 3.55 -13.69 11.06
N ALA A 211 3.82 -12.45 11.49
CA ALA A 211 5.17 -11.93 11.69
C ALA A 211 6.06 -12.80 12.61
N PRO A 212 5.64 -13.19 13.83
CA PRO A 212 6.46 -14.05 14.68
C PRO A 212 6.66 -15.45 14.08
N VAL A 213 5.68 -15.99 13.36
CA VAL A 213 5.81 -17.29 12.67
C VAL A 213 6.88 -17.23 11.58
N LEU A 214 6.87 -16.17 10.76
CA LEU A 214 7.88 -15.95 9.72
C LEU A 214 9.28 -15.71 10.29
N LEU A 215 9.38 -15.08 11.46
CA LEU A 215 10.64 -14.85 12.16
C LEU A 215 11.29 -16.16 12.62
N VAL A 216 10.47 -17.08 13.16
CA VAL A 216 10.95 -18.39 13.64
C VAL A 216 11.24 -19.35 12.47
N ALA A 217 10.53 -19.21 11.35
CA ALA A 217 10.70 -20.06 10.19
C ALA A 217 10.86 -19.24 8.89
N PRO A 218 12.06 -18.66 8.64
CA PRO A 218 12.32 -17.86 7.44
C PRO A 218 11.98 -18.54 6.10
N PRO A 219 12.12 -19.87 5.92
CA PRO A 219 11.69 -20.52 4.68
C PRO A 219 10.19 -20.37 4.38
N LEU A 220 9.34 -20.13 5.39
CA LEU A 220 7.92 -19.85 5.17
C LEU A 220 7.69 -18.53 4.44
N VAL A 221 8.64 -17.59 4.44
CA VAL A 221 8.49 -16.32 3.71
C VAL A 221 8.28 -16.56 2.21
N LEU A 222 8.98 -17.54 1.63
CA LEU A 222 8.83 -17.91 0.22
C LEU A 222 7.42 -18.44 -0.09
N LEU A 223 6.74 -19.06 0.87
CA LEU A 223 5.36 -19.52 0.74
C LEU A 223 4.34 -18.42 1.11
N ALA A 224 4.66 -17.58 2.09
CA ALA A 224 3.80 -16.51 2.53
C ALA A 224 3.56 -15.49 1.42
N PHE A 225 4.59 -15.16 0.63
CA PHE A 225 4.47 -14.21 -0.48
C PHE A 225 3.38 -14.59 -1.51
N PRO A 226 3.39 -15.78 -2.15
CA PRO A 226 2.33 -16.17 -3.07
C PRO A 226 0.97 -16.31 -2.39
N VAL A 227 0.92 -16.79 -1.14
CA VAL A 227 -0.34 -16.86 -0.38
C VAL A 227 -0.93 -15.46 -0.17
N MET A 228 -0.11 -14.47 0.17
CA MET A 228 -0.54 -13.09 0.34
C MET A 228 -1.06 -12.48 -0.96
N ILE A 229 -0.44 -12.78 -2.10
CA ILE A 229 -0.94 -12.34 -3.43
C ILE A 229 -2.33 -12.94 -3.70
N VAL A 230 -2.51 -14.24 -3.44
CA VAL A 230 -3.80 -14.91 -3.62
C VAL A 230 -4.85 -14.31 -2.70
N LEU A 231 -4.53 -14.11 -1.41
CA LEU A 231 -5.45 -13.49 -0.45
C LEU A 231 -5.82 -12.06 -0.84
N ALA A 232 -4.85 -11.27 -1.32
CA ALA A 232 -5.10 -9.91 -1.77
C ALA A 232 -6.03 -9.91 -3.00
N TYR A 233 -5.83 -10.81 -3.97
CA TYR A 233 -6.75 -10.96 -5.11
C TYR A 233 -8.15 -11.42 -4.66
N LEU A 234 -8.25 -12.39 -3.74
CA LEU A 234 -9.54 -12.89 -3.26
C LEU A 234 -10.38 -11.83 -2.54
N PHE A 235 -9.72 -10.92 -1.82
CA PHE A 235 -10.37 -10.03 -0.86
C PHE A 235 -10.21 -8.53 -1.16
N TYR A 236 -9.65 -8.14 -2.31
CA TYR A 236 -9.50 -6.71 -2.63
C TYR A 236 -10.85 -5.97 -2.66
N ALA A 237 -11.94 -6.65 -3.05
CA ALA A 237 -13.25 -6.02 -3.17
C ALA A 237 -13.97 -5.83 -1.83
N VAL A 238 -13.56 -6.54 -0.77
CA VAL A 238 -14.21 -6.52 0.55
C VAL A 238 -14.46 -5.11 1.10
N PRO A 239 -13.45 -4.21 1.20
CA PRO A 239 -13.67 -2.88 1.76
C PRO A 239 -14.60 -2.01 0.91
N PHE A 240 -14.63 -2.23 -0.41
CA PHE A 240 -15.55 -1.54 -1.32
C PHE A 240 -16.98 -2.06 -1.20
N LEU A 241 -17.18 -3.38 -1.02
CA LEU A 241 -18.51 -3.99 -0.85
C LEU A 241 -19.21 -3.52 0.43
N PHE A 242 -18.48 -3.12 1.47
CA PHE A 242 -19.08 -2.48 2.64
C PHE A 242 -19.79 -1.17 2.31
N VAL A 243 -19.33 -0.49 1.26
CA VAL A 243 -19.83 0.81 0.83
C VAL A 243 -20.88 0.65 -0.26
N VAL A 244 -20.50 0.01 -1.37
CA VAL A 244 -21.31 -0.08 -2.60
C VAL A 244 -22.59 -0.89 -2.41
N ASP A 245 -22.54 -1.97 -1.64
CA ASP A 245 -23.66 -2.91 -1.45
C ASP A 245 -24.19 -2.88 0.00
N ASP A 246 -23.64 -2.00 0.85
CA ASP A 246 -23.86 -2.01 2.31
C ASP A 246 -23.72 -3.42 2.91
N ALA A 247 -22.80 -4.23 2.37
CA ALA A 247 -22.68 -5.63 2.72
C ALA A 247 -22.28 -5.81 4.19
N ARG A 248 -22.87 -6.82 4.84
CA ARG A 248 -22.44 -7.23 6.19
C ARG A 248 -21.03 -7.78 6.12
N PHE A 249 -20.31 -7.68 7.25
CA PHE A 249 -18.90 -8.07 7.33
C PHE A 249 -18.60 -9.41 6.64
N LEU A 250 -19.21 -10.51 7.11
CA LEU A 250 -18.98 -11.85 6.55
C LEU A 250 -19.51 -12.02 5.12
N GLU A 251 -20.58 -11.30 4.77
CA GLU A 251 -21.18 -11.41 3.45
C GLU A 251 -20.27 -10.80 2.37
N ALA A 252 -19.61 -9.68 2.69
CA ALA A 252 -18.62 -9.07 1.80
C ALA A 252 -17.47 -10.03 1.47
N PHE A 253 -16.97 -10.79 2.44
CA PHE A 253 -15.92 -11.80 2.20
C PHE A 253 -16.40 -12.93 1.29
N ARG A 254 -17.60 -13.46 1.54
CA ARG A 254 -18.17 -14.52 0.70
C ARG A 254 -18.40 -14.05 -0.73
N ARG A 255 -18.93 -12.85 -0.88
CA ARG A 255 -19.23 -12.25 -2.19
C ARG A 255 -17.96 -11.94 -2.97
N SER A 256 -16.96 -11.32 -2.33
CA SER A 256 -15.62 -11.12 -2.91
C SER A 256 -14.98 -12.45 -3.34
N HIS A 257 -15.03 -13.48 -2.48
CA HIS A 257 -14.52 -14.80 -2.82
C HIS A 257 -15.25 -15.44 -4.02
N ARG A 258 -16.59 -15.35 -4.07
CA ARG A 258 -17.38 -15.85 -5.21
C ARG A 258 -16.96 -15.16 -6.50
N MET A 259 -16.92 -13.82 -6.51
CA MET A 259 -16.48 -13.03 -7.66
C MET A 259 -15.06 -13.41 -8.10
N ALA A 260 -14.15 -13.64 -7.16
CA ALA A 260 -12.76 -14.01 -7.45
C ALA A 260 -12.62 -15.40 -8.07
N VAL A 261 -13.42 -16.38 -7.62
CA VAL A 261 -13.41 -17.77 -8.13
C VAL A 261 -14.15 -17.89 -9.46
N ASP A 262 -15.24 -17.14 -9.63
CA ASP A 262 -15.95 -17.05 -10.92
C ASP A 262 -15.06 -16.39 -11.99
N GLY A 263 -14.16 -15.49 -11.57
CA GLY A 263 -13.12 -14.91 -12.41
C GLY A 263 -13.67 -13.93 -13.44
N GLY A 264 -13.30 -14.11 -14.71
CA GLY A 264 -13.81 -13.30 -15.83
C GLY A 264 -13.47 -11.82 -15.71
N ALA A 265 -14.51 -10.97 -15.71
CA ALA A 265 -14.36 -9.52 -15.61
C ALA A 265 -13.64 -9.09 -14.33
N TYR A 266 -13.88 -9.76 -13.20
CA TYR A 266 -13.23 -9.47 -11.92
C TYR A 266 -11.71 -9.65 -12.01
N PHE A 267 -11.27 -10.78 -12.57
CA PHE A 267 -9.86 -11.06 -12.79
C PHE A 267 -9.23 -10.05 -13.75
N TRP A 268 -9.87 -9.80 -14.89
CA TRP A 268 -9.31 -8.94 -15.93
C TRP A 268 -9.25 -7.47 -15.50
N PHE A 269 -10.23 -7.02 -14.71
CA PHE A 269 -10.21 -5.71 -14.09
C PHE A 269 -9.00 -5.58 -13.14
N ALA A 270 -8.78 -6.56 -12.27
CA ALA A 270 -7.63 -6.55 -11.35
C ALA A 270 -6.28 -6.56 -12.11
N VAL A 271 -6.17 -7.31 -13.21
CA VAL A 271 -4.96 -7.34 -14.05
C VAL A 271 -4.69 -5.97 -14.68
N TRP A 272 -5.68 -5.35 -15.33
CA TRP A 272 -5.50 -4.03 -15.94
C TRP A 272 -5.24 -2.93 -14.91
N HIS A 273 -5.88 -3.02 -13.75
CA HIS A 273 -5.59 -2.14 -12.64
C HIS A 273 -4.13 -2.27 -12.19
N ALA A 274 -3.66 -3.50 -11.96
CA ALA A 274 -2.28 -3.77 -11.55
C ALA A 274 -1.25 -3.33 -12.62
N VAL A 275 -1.54 -3.56 -13.91
CA VAL A 275 -0.68 -3.09 -15.02
C VAL A 275 -0.63 -1.56 -15.07
N THR A 276 -1.78 -0.89 -14.91
CA THR A 276 -1.85 0.59 -14.90
C THR A 276 -1.08 1.15 -13.72
N ALA A 277 -1.25 0.57 -12.53
CA ALA A 277 -0.49 0.92 -11.34
C ALA A 277 1.02 0.71 -11.53
N ALA A 278 1.43 -0.42 -12.13
CA ALA A 278 2.83 -0.73 -12.38
C ALA A 278 3.49 0.25 -13.38
N VAL A 279 2.79 0.60 -14.45
CA VAL A 279 3.27 1.61 -15.41
C VAL A 279 3.39 2.98 -14.75
N ALA A 280 2.40 3.38 -13.96
CA ALA A 280 2.44 4.64 -13.23
C ALA A 280 3.54 4.67 -12.16
N SER A 281 3.76 3.54 -11.48
CA SER A 281 4.80 3.36 -10.46
C SER A 281 6.19 3.68 -11.02
N LEU A 282 6.49 3.23 -12.25
CA LEU A 282 7.75 3.56 -12.93
C LEU A 282 7.89 5.07 -13.16
N VAL A 283 6.84 5.72 -13.67
CA VAL A 283 6.85 7.16 -13.95
C VAL A 283 7.01 7.97 -12.65
N LEU A 284 6.24 7.63 -11.61
CA LEU A 284 6.28 8.28 -10.31
C LEU A 284 7.64 8.08 -9.63
N SER A 285 8.20 6.87 -9.68
CA SER A 285 9.53 6.57 -9.13
C SER A 285 10.63 7.42 -9.77
N ILE A 286 10.58 7.62 -11.09
CA ILE A 286 11.53 8.48 -11.82
C ILE A 286 11.37 9.94 -11.39
N LEU A 287 10.13 10.44 -11.32
CA LEU A 287 9.83 11.81 -10.91
C LEU A 287 10.35 12.11 -9.50
N VAL A 288 10.04 11.24 -8.54
CA VAL A 288 10.44 11.37 -7.14
C VAL A 288 11.96 11.25 -6.98
N SER A 289 12.59 10.32 -7.71
CA SER A 289 14.04 10.10 -7.62
C SER A 289 14.85 11.24 -8.23
N ILE A 290 14.49 11.72 -9.42
CA ILE A 290 15.31 12.69 -10.16
C ILE A 290 14.89 14.14 -9.85
N GLY A 291 13.59 14.42 -9.77
CA GLY A 291 13.08 15.79 -9.85
C GLY A 291 13.13 16.63 -8.57
N GLY A 292 13.51 16.05 -7.43
CA GLY A 292 13.63 16.78 -6.15
C GLY A 292 12.29 17.37 -5.72
N PRO A 293 12.25 18.61 -5.20
CA PRO A 293 10.99 19.27 -4.84
C PRO A 293 10.02 19.39 -6.02
N VAL A 294 10.52 19.68 -7.23
CA VAL A 294 9.68 19.81 -8.44
C VAL A 294 9.12 18.46 -8.86
N GLY A 295 9.97 17.42 -8.85
CA GLY A 295 9.56 16.05 -9.12
C GLY A 295 8.51 15.54 -8.15
N LEU A 296 8.65 15.86 -6.86
CA LEU A 296 7.65 15.54 -5.83
C LEU A 296 6.31 16.24 -6.11
N LEU A 297 6.30 17.51 -6.49
CA LEU A 297 5.05 18.23 -6.82
C LEU A 297 4.34 17.62 -8.04
N LEU A 298 5.10 17.30 -9.09
CA LEU A 298 4.55 16.62 -10.27
C LEU A 298 4.05 15.21 -9.92
N ALA A 299 4.78 14.48 -9.08
CA ALA A 299 4.40 13.13 -8.66
C ALA A 299 3.13 13.16 -7.81
N LEU A 300 3.01 14.12 -6.89
CA LEU A 300 1.81 14.32 -6.09
C LEU A 300 0.59 14.62 -6.98
N GLY A 301 0.73 15.53 -7.94
CA GLY A 301 -0.36 15.86 -8.86
C GLY A 301 -0.81 14.63 -9.67
N LEU A 302 0.15 13.92 -10.25
CA LEU A 302 -0.14 12.74 -11.08
C LEU A 302 -0.72 11.58 -10.26
N ALA A 303 -0.11 11.24 -9.11
CA ALA A 303 -0.57 10.16 -8.25
C ALA A 303 -1.95 10.45 -7.65
N THR A 304 -2.24 11.71 -7.32
CA THR A 304 -3.54 12.14 -6.79
C THR A 304 -4.65 11.94 -7.81
N SER A 305 -4.46 12.41 -9.05
CA SER A 305 -5.45 12.22 -10.12
C SER A 305 -5.59 10.74 -10.48
N LEU A 306 -4.48 10.02 -10.57
CA LEU A 306 -4.49 8.59 -10.89
C LEU A 306 -5.18 7.76 -9.80
N GLY A 307 -4.84 7.99 -8.53
CA GLY A 307 -5.44 7.31 -7.39
C GLY A 307 -6.94 7.55 -7.30
N LEU A 308 -7.38 8.79 -7.56
CA LEU A 308 -8.81 9.11 -7.66
C LEU A 308 -9.50 8.33 -8.78
N VAL A 309 -8.94 8.36 -9.99
CA VAL A 309 -9.53 7.70 -11.16
C VAL A 309 -9.63 6.18 -10.94
N LEU A 310 -8.54 5.56 -10.48
CA LEU A 310 -8.49 4.11 -10.25
C LEU A 310 -9.44 3.66 -9.12
N THR A 311 -9.51 4.41 -8.03
CA THR A 311 -10.43 4.08 -6.92
C THR A 311 -11.88 4.24 -7.35
N ALA A 312 -12.24 5.35 -8.01
CA ALA A 312 -13.59 5.58 -8.48
C ALA A 312 -14.00 4.61 -9.60
N ALA A 313 -13.07 4.21 -10.47
CA ALA A 313 -13.31 3.17 -11.46
C ALA A 313 -13.60 1.81 -10.79
N THR A 314 -12.89 1.49 -9.70
CA THR A 314 -13.13 0.27 -8.92
C THR A 314 -14.51 0.29 -8.25
N VAL A 315 -14.92 1.43 -7.68
CA VAL A 315 -16.28 1.62 -7.14
C VAL A 315 -17.33 1.41 -8.23
N SER A 316 -17.16 2.07 -9.38
CA SER A 316 -18.08 1.94 -10.52
C SER A 316 -18.18 0.51 -11.04
N PHE A 317 -17.07 -0.22 -11.08
CA PHE A 317 -17.02 -1.61 -11.55
C PHE A 317 -17.70 -2.58 -10.58
N LEU A 318 -17.36 -2.51 -9.30
CA LEU A 318 -17.94 -3.40 -8.29
C LEU A 318 -19.44 -3.18 -8.15
N ARG A 319 -19.90 -1.95 -8.36
CA ARG A 319 -21.31 -1.62 -8.42
C ARG A 319 -22.03 -2.33 -9.57
N GLU A 320 -21.49 -2.23 -10.79
CA GLU A 320 -22.05 -2.93 -11.95
C GLU A 320 -22.10 -4.45 -11.71
N LEU A 321 -21.04 -5.03 -11.13
CA LEU A 321 -21.05 -6.45 -10.75
C LEU A 321 -22.14 -6.81 -9.73
N VAL A 322 -22.35 -5.96 -8.73
CA VAL A 322 -23.40 -6.16 -7.71
C VAL A 322 -24.79 -6.06 -8.33
N GLU A 323 -25.01 -5.09 -9.22
CA GLU A 323 -26.27 -4.90 -9.95
C GLU A 323 -26.58 -6.10 -10.85
N LEU A 324 -25.61 -6.57 -11.65
CA LEU A 324 -25.76 -7.74 -12.52
C LEU A 324 -26.00 -9.04 -11.74
N GLU A 325 -25.31 -9.23 -10.61
CA GLU A 325 -25.58 -10.39 -9.74
C GLU A 325 -26.99 -10.32 -9.15
N GLY A 326 -27.46 -9.13 -8.74
CA GLY A 326 -28.82 -8.92 -8.23
C GLY A 326 -29.89 -9.30 -9.26
N GLN A 327 -29.72 -8.91 -10.52
CA GLN A 327 -30.65 -9.23 -11.61
C GLN A 327 -30.76 -10.74 -11.87
N ARG A 328 -29.64 -11.47 -11.82
CA ARG A 328 -29.61 -12.93 -12.03
C ARG A 328 -30.43 -13.73 -11.01
N TRP A 329 -30.66 -13.20 -9.81
CA TRP A 329 -31.47 -13.86 -8.78
C TRP A 329 -32.96 -13.48 -8.81
N THR A 330 -33.33 -12.50 -9.65
CA THR A 330 -34.73 -12.04 -9.80
C THR A 330 -35.46 -12.64 -11.00
N MET A 331 -34.74 -13.32 -11.90
CA MET A 331 -35.28 -14.12 -13.00
C MET A 331 -35.45 -15.59 -12.59
#